data_AF-A0A1X0QN52-F1
#
_entry.id   AF-A0A1X0QN52-F1
#
_cell.length_a   1.000
_cell.length_b   1.000
_cell.length_c   1.000
_cell.angle_alpha   90.00
_cell.angle_beta   90.00
_cell.angle_gamma   90.00
#
_symmetry.space_group_name_H-M   'P 1'
#
loop_
_entity.id
_entity.type
_entity.pdbx_description
1 polymer ?
#
loop_
_entity_poly.entity_id
_entity_poly.type
_entity_poly.pdbx_seq_one_letter_code
_entity_poly.pdbx_strand_id
1 'polypeptide(L)' 'TAPTIPYSVWPSFWKFPLSHSISNVWYRILHHKIPCRAFLHGIMPEAFSSSRYDLCGQLEENIEHFLYQCPLK' A
#
# COMPACT_ATOMS: atom_id res chain seq x y z
N THR A 1 3.53 -5.66 -21.22
CA THR A 1 3.47 -7.06 -20.76
C THR A 1 3.98 -7.09 -19.34
N ALA A 2 3.20 -7.60 -18.38
CA ALA A 2 3.67 -7.70 -16.99
C ALA A 2 4.90 -8.62 -16.92
N PRO A 3 5.91 -8.31 -16.09
CA PRO A 3 7.08 -9.17 -15.96
C PRO A 3 6.68 -10.54 -15.39
N THR A 4 7.07 -11.61 -16.06
CA THR A 4 6.86 -12.97 -15.58
C THR A 4 7.92 -13.29 -14.52
N ILE A 5 7.51 -13.42 -13.26
CA ILE A 5 8.40 -13.80 -12.16
C ILE A 5 8.55 -15.33 -12.16
N PRO A 6 9.78 -15.89 -12.21
CA PRO A 6 10.00 -17.33 -12.14
C PRO A 6 9.52 -17.91 -10.81
N TYR A 7 8.88 -19.09 -10.84
CA TYR A 7 8.39 -19.75 -9.63
C TYR A 7 9.48 -20.03 -8.59
N SER A 8 10.72 -20.20 -9.04
CA SER A 8 11.90 -20.43 -8.20
C SER A 8 12.24 -19.27 -7.25
N VAL A 9 11.69 -18.07 -7.49
CA VAL A 9 11.96 -16.88 -6.66
C VAL A 9 11.08 -16.88 -5.39
N TRP A 10 9.89 -17.46 -5.44
CA TRP A 10 8.94 -17.45 -4.32
C TRP A 10 9.49 -18.07 -3.03
N PRO A 11 10.19 -19.22 -3.03
CA PRO A 11 10.76 -19.77 -1.81
C PRO A 11 11.74 -18.81 -1.12
N SER A 12 12.56 -18.09 -1.88
CA SER A 12 13.50 -17.10 -1.33
C SER A 12 12.77 -15.87 -0.79
N PHE A 13 11.74 -15.43 -1.49
CA PHE A 13 10.87 -14.33 -1.05
C PHE A 13 10.20 -14.63 0.29
N TRP A 14 9.59 -15.82 0.44
CA TRP A 14 8.91 -16.21 1.68
C TRP A 14 9.85 -16.49 2.85
N LYS A 15 11.12 -16.82 2.57
CA LYS A 15 12.17 -16.99 3.58
C LYS A 15 12.85 -15.68 3.98
N PHE A 16 12.53 -14.57 3.32
CA PHE A 16 13.15 -13.30 3.62
C PHE A 16 12.83 -12.89 5.06
N PRO A 17 13.84 -12.65 5.92
CA PRO A 17 13.60 -12.29 7.30
C PRO A 17 12.98 -10.89 7.37
N LEU A 18 11.71 -10.82 7.77
CA LEU A 18 11.03 -9.56 8.02
C LEU A 18 11.31 -9.12 9.46
N SER A 19 11.72 -7.87 9.64
CA SER A 19 11.76 -7.28 10.98
C SER A 19 10.34 -7.23 11.55
N HIS A 20 10.23 -7.27 12.87
CA HIS A 20 8.94 -7.19 13.56
C HIS A 20 8.12 -5.95 13.16
N SER A 21 8.81 -4.82 12.93
CA SER A 21 8.19 -3.58 12.44
C SER A 21 7.54 -3.73 11.07
N ILE A 22 8.18 -4.49 10.17
CA ILE A 22 7.71 -4.71 8.80
C ILE A 22 6.58 -5.74 8.78
N SER A 23 6.55 -6.73 9.67
CA SER A 23 5.45 -7.70 9.77
C SER A 23 4.07 -7.05 9.95
N ASN A 24 3.99 -5.98 10.76
CA ASN A 24 2.75 -5.22 10.93
C ASN A 24 2.31 -4.51 9.64
N VAL A 25 3.25 -4.00 8.86
CA VAL A 25 2.97 -3.39 7.55
C VAL A 25 2.45 -4.45 6.59
N TRP A 26 3.12 -5.61 6.49
CA TRP A 26 2.66 -6.74 5.66
C TRP A 26 1.27 -7.23 6.05
N TYR A 27 1.02 -7.42 7.35
CA TYR A 27 -0.28 -7.80 7.86
C TYR A 27 -1.36 -6.80 7.40
N ARG A 28 -1.10 -5.50 7.55
CA ARG A 28 -2.03 -4.45 7.09
C ARG A 28 -2.22 -4.45 5.57
N ILE A 29 -1.18 -4.71 4.78
CA ILE A 29 -1.29 -4.83 3.31
C ILE A 29 -2.20 -6.00 2.96
N LEU A 30 -1.93 -7.20 3.49
CA LEU A 30 -2.69 -8.41 3.20
C LEU A 30 -4.18 -8.27 3.57
N HIS A 31 -4.46 -7.61 4.70
CA HIS A 31 -5.83 -7.37 5.17
C HIS A 31 -6.47 -6.09 4.61
N HIS A 32 -5.82 -5.36 3.69
CA HIS A 32 -6.32 -4.10 3.14
C HIS A 32 -6.64 -3.04 4.22
N LYS A 33 -5.81 -3.00 5.27
CA LYS A 33 -5.87 -2.06 6.41
C LYS A 33 -4.70 -1.07 6.41
N ILE A 34 -4.13 -0.79 5.25
CA ILE A 34 -3.14 0.27 5.06
C ILE A 34 -3.85 1.63 5.15
N PRO A 35 -3.28 2.60 5.87
CA PRO A 35 -3.90 3.92 6.05
C PRO A 35 -3.70 4.82 4.81
N CYS A 36 -4.15 4.39 3.63
CA CYS A 36 -4.24 5.27 2.46
C CYS A 36 -5.39 6.27 2.62
N ARG A 37 -5.38 7.39 1.89
CA ARG A 37 -6.43 8.42 2.00
C ARG A 37 -7.83 7.86 1.76
N ALA A 38 -8.02 6.97 0.79
CA ALA A 38 -9.33 6.36 0.55
C ALA A 38 -9.84 5.57 1.78
N PHE A 39 -8.97 4.79 2.42
CA PHE A 39 -9.31 4.05 3.63
C PHE A 39 -9.59 4.99 4.80
N LEU A 40 -8.73 5.99 5.02
CA LEU A 40 -8.84 6.95 6.12
C LEU A 40 -10.08 7.82 6.01
N HIS A 41 -10.41 8.32 4.83
CA HIS A 41 -11.64 9.06 4.56
C HIS A 41 -12.87 8.21 4.88
N GLY A 42 -12.84 6.91 4.55
CA GLY A 42 -13.95 5.99 4.85
C GLY A 42 -14.18 5.75 6.34
N ILE A 43 -13.13 5.75 7.18
CA ILE A 43 -13.23 5.46 8.62
C ILE A 43 -13.29 6.72 9.50
N MET A 44 -12.72 7.84 9.05
CA MET A 44 -12.60 9.09 9.79
C MET A 44 -12.76 10.30 8.86
N PRO A 45 -13.94 10.51 8.27
CA PRO A 45 -14.17 11.59 7.30
C PRO A 45 -13.96 12.99 7.89
N GLU A 46 -14.17 13.18 9.20
CA GLU A 46 -13.92 14.46 9.88
C GLU A 46 -12.43 14.85 9.92
N ALA A 47 -11.55 13.86 10.08
CA ALA A 47 -10.11 14.09 10.08
C ALA A 47 -9.52 14.05 8.66
N PHE A 48 -10.18 13.34 7.75
CA PHE A 48 -9.77 13.14 6.36
C PHE A 48 -10.95 13.46 5.45
N SER A 49 -11.12 14.73 5.11
CA SER A 49 -12.27 15.25 4.36
C SER A 49 -12.29 14.88 2.87
N SER A 50 -11.22 14.26 2.36
CA SER A 50 -11.13 13.81 0.97
C SER A 50 -10.33 12.52 0.83
N SER A 51 -10.76 11.63 -0.07
CA SER A 51 -10.01 10.45 -0.51
C SER A 51 -8.87 10.78 -1.48
N ARG A 52 -8.77 12.04 -1.90
CA ARG A 52 -7.76 12.54 -2.84
C ARG A 52 -6.39 12.66 -2.18
N TYR A 53 -5.35 12.42 -2.96
CA TYR A 53 -3.98 12.66 -2.54
C TYR A 53 -3.53 14.06 -2.95
N ASP A 54 -3.15 14.87 -1.97
CA ASP A 54 -2.87 16.28 -2.19
C ASP A 54 -1.53 16.53 -2.92
N LEU A 55 -0.58 15.59 -2.87
CA LEU A 55 0.76 15.80 -3.43
C LEU A 55 0.80 15.63 -4.96
N CYS A 56 0.20 14.56 -5.50
CA CYS A 56 0.24 14.28 -6.95
C CYS A 56 -1.07 14.57 -7.68
N GLY A 57 -2.11 15.04 -6.97
CA GLY A 57 -3.39 15.40 -7.56
C GLY A 57 -4.26 14.22 -8.00
N GLN A 58 -3.87 12.98 -7.69
CA GLN A 58 -4.69 11.79 -7.96
C GLN A 58 -6.05 11.90 -7.28
N LEU A 59 -7.07 11.42 -7.99
CA LEU A 59 -8.47 11.53 -7.58
C LEU A 59 -8.80 10.59 -6.42
N GLU A 60 -8.09 9.47 -6.31
CA GLU A 60 -8.25 8.54 -5.19
C GLU A 60 -6.92 7.86 -4.86
N GLU A 61 -6.50 7.94 -3.60
CA GLU A 61 -5.33 7.20 -3.15
C GLU A 61 -5.71 5.79 -2.68
N ASN A 62 -5.49 4.81 -3.56
CA ASN A 62 -5.57 3.40 -3.20
C ASN A 62 -4.24 2.89 -2.60
N ILE A 63 -4.23 1.63 -2.16
CA ILE A 63 -3.05 1.01 -1.52
C ILE A 63 -1.84 1.00 -2.44
N GLU A 64 -2.01 0.71 -3.73
CA GLU A 64 -0.91 0.65 -4.69
C GLU A 64 -0.28 2.04 -4.93
N HIS A 65 -1.13 3.05 -5.08
CA HIS A 65 -0.71 4.45 -5.18
C HIS A 65 0.03 4.90 -3.93
N PHE A 66 -0.51 4.60 -2.76
CA PHE A 66 0.12 4.91 -1.47
C PHE A 66 1.46 4.20 -1.31
N LEU A 67 1.60 2.95 -1.77
CA LEU A 67 2.81 2.17 -1.58
C LEU A 67 3.91 2.53 -2.60
N TYR A 68 3.61 2.50 -3.90
CA TYR A 68 4.65 2.54 -4.95
C TYR A 68 4.25 3.20 -6.28
N GLN A 69 2.98 3.55 -6.56
CA GLN A 69 2.62 4.18 -7.85
C GLN A 69 2.63 5.71 -7.83
N CYS A 70 2.70 6.36 -6.67
CA CYS A 70 2.76 7.82 -6.61
C CYS A 70 4.06 8.33 -7.26
N PRO A 71 3.99 9.18 -8.32
CA PRO A 71 5.17 9.64 -9.05
C PRO A 71 5.97 10.73 -8.32
N LEU A 72 5.40 11.32 -7.26
CA LEU A 72 6.00 12.42 -6.50
C LEU A 72 6.46 11.98 -5.10
N LYS A 73 6.67 10.68 -4.91
CA LYS A 73 7.06 10.09 -3.63
C LYS A 73 8.56 10.18 -3.38
#